data_AF-A0A844KRZ4-F1
#
_entry.id   AF-A0A844KRZ4-F1
#
_cell.length_a   1.000
_cell.length_b   1.000
_cell.length_c   1.000
_cell.angle_alpha   90.00
_cell.angle_beta   90.00
_cell.angle_gamma   90.00
#
_symmetry.space_group_name_H-M   'P 1'
#
loop_
_entity.id
_entity.type
_entity.pdbx_description
1 polymer ?
#
loop_
_entity_poly.entity_id
_entity_poly.type
_entity_poly.pdbx_seq_one_letter_code
_entity_poly.pdbx_strand_id
1 'polypeptide(L)'
;MYMRVQDEEFKTMIYDLMNGHYDLDKFDCEESSVVENEFAEGRYCEKLYSEMLAAYGRICQRLHEPSGEDRDVEIIINNLLDMGRYQSMKMFNYGAFFTEKQNQQ
;
A
#
# COMPACT_ATOMS: atom_id res chain seq x y z
N MET A 1 6.10 -19.41 -14.54
CA MET A 1 6.92 -19.76 -13.36
C MET A 1 6.02 -19.53 -12.16
N TYR A 2 5.66 -20.58 -11.41
CA TYR A 2 4.78 -20.41 -10.26
C TYR A 2 5.57 -19.75 -9.12
N MET A 3 5.18 -18.53 -8.75
CA MET A 3 5.78 -17.81 -7.63
C MET A 3 5.29 -18.43 -6.33
N ARG A 4 6.19 -18.63 -5.35
CA ARG A 4 5.81 -19.16 -4.05
C ARG A 4 5.26 -18.03 -3.18
N VAL A 5 4.31 -18.33 -2.30
CA VAL A 5 3.71 -17.37 -1.35
C VAL A 5 4.76 -16.63 -0.50
N GLN A 6 5.91 -17.26 -0.24
CA GLN A 6 7.03 -16.69 0.52
C GLN A 6 8.00 -15.85 -0.32
N ASP A 7 7.78 -15.74 -1.63
CA ASP A 7 8.64 -14.96 -2.52
C ASP A 7 8.40 -13.45 -2.32
N GLU A 8 9.47 -12.67 -2.25
CA GLU A 8 9.37 -11.20 -2.09
C GLU A 8 8.71 -10.56 -3.31
N GLU A 9 8.93 -11.11 -4.50
CA GLU A 9 8.27 -10.63 -5.72
C GLU A 9 6.75 -10.84 -5.64
N PHE A 10 6.31 -11.98 -5.10
CA PHE A 10 4.88 -12.29 -4.96
C PHE A 10 4.20 -11.35 -3.98
N LYS A 11 4.79 -11.15 -2.80
CA LYS A 11 4.26 -10.22 -1.80
C LYS A 11 4.22 -8.79 -2.30
N THR A 12 5.22 -8.39 -3.07
CA THR A 12 5.26 -7.08 -3.72
C THR A 12 4.11 -6.95 -4.72
N MET A 13 3.86 -7.97 -5.54
CA MET A 13 2.70 -7.99 -6.44
C MET A 13 1.37 -7.86 -5.70
N ILE A 14 1.13 -8.62 -4.62
CA ILE A 14 -0.10 -8.50 -3.83
C ILE A 14 -0.25 -7.08 -3.24
N TYR A 15 0.85 -6.53 -2.70
CA TYR A 15 0.85 -5.17 -2.16
C TYR A 15 0.52 -4.14 -3.25
N ASP A 16 1.15 -4.23 -4.40
CA ASP A 16 0.96 -3.29 -5.51
C ASP A 16 -0.44 -3.41 -6.14
N LEU A 17 -1.01 -4.61 -6.22
CA LEU A 17 -2.42 -4.82 -6.61
C LEU A 17 -3.37 -4.12 -5.64
N MET A 18 -3.18 -4.34 -4.33
CA MET A 18 -4.01 -3.74 -3.28
C MET A 18 -3.91 -2.21 -3.27
N ASN A 19 -2.76 -1.65 -3.64
CA ASN A 19 -2.54 -0.21 -3.75
C ASN A 19 -2.93 0.38 -5.12
N GLY A 20 -3.39 -0.45 -6.06
CA GLY A 20 -3.80 0.02 -7.38
C GLY A 20 -2.64 0.49 -8.27
N HIS A 21 -1.42 0.01 -8.03
CA HIS A 21 -0.23 0.38 -8.81
C HIS A 21 -0.14 -0.31 -10.17
N TYR A 22 -0.94 -1.36 -10.40
CA TYR A 22 -1.02 -2.05 -11.68
C TYR A 22 -2.07 -1.46 -12.60
N ASP A 23 -1.66 -1.24 -13.86
CA ASP A 23 -2.57 -1.02 -14.98
C ASP A 23 -3.04 -2.39 -15.48
N LEU A 24 -4.19 -2.84 -14.98
CA LEU A 24 -4.74 -4.17 -15.27
C LEU A 24 -5.17 -4.32 -16.74
N ASP A 25 -5.37 -3.23 -17.48
CA ASP A 25 -5.60 -3.29 -18.93
C ASP A 25 -4.34 -3.75 -19.69
N LYS A 26 -3.17 -3.64 -19.06
CA LYS A 26 -1.87 -4.04 -19.62
C LYS A 26 -1.27 -5.27 -18.96
N PHE A 27 -1.63 -5.57 -17.73
CA PHE A 27 -1.09 -6.69 -16.95
C PHE A 27 -2.21 -7.40 -16.18
N ASP A 28 -2.63 -8.53 -16.72
CA ASP A 28 -3.60 -9.42 -16.08
C ASP A 28 -2.86 -10.55 -15.36
N CYS A 29 -3.19 -10.76 -14.08
CA CYS A 29 -2.71 -11.88 -13.29
C CYS A 29 -3.86 -12.50 -12.50
N GLU A 30 -3.77 -13.80 -12.19
CA GLU A 30 -4.84 -14.54 -11.52
C GLU A 30 -5.19 -13.91 -10.16
N GLU A 31 -4.18 -13.40 -9.44
CA GLU A 31 -4.32 -12.76 -8.13
C GLU A 31 -5.16 -11.48 -8.19
N SER A 32 -5.19 -10.78 -9.34
CA SER A 32 -6.01 -9.57 -9.51
C SER A 32 -7.52 -9.82 -9.41
N SER A 33 -7.95 -11.08 -9.58
CA SER A 33 -9.36 -11.48 -9.39
C SER A 33 -9.77 -11.57 -7.93
N VAL A 34 -8.81 -11.61 -7.00
CA VAL A 34 -9.03 -11.81 -5.57
C VAL A 34 -8.59 -10.59 -4.76
N VAL A 35 -7.48 -9.95 -5.14
CA VAL A 35 -6.95 -8.78 -4.44
C VAL A 35 -7.68 -7.54 -4.90
N GLU A 36 -8.46 -6.93 -4.01
CA GLU A 36 -9.16 -5.68 -4.28
C GLU A 36 -8.21 -4.48 -4.21
N ASN A 37 -8.39 -3.51 -5.12
CA ASN A 37 -7.72 -2.22 -5.04
C ASN A 37 -8.40 -1.36 -3.95
N GLU A 38 -7.73 -1.22 -2.80
CA GLU A 38 -8.22 -0.48 -1.63
C GLU A 38 -8.14 1.05 -1.80
N PHE A 39 -7.43 1.51 -2.83
CA PHE A 39 -7.32 2.92 -3.22
C PHE A 39 -8.21 3.29 -4.41
N ALA A 40 -9.07 2.37 -4.89
CA ALA A 40 -10.09 2.71 -5.87
C ALA A 40 -11.07 3.76 -5.31
N GLU A 41 -11.69 4.53 -6.21
CA GLU A 41 -12.60 5.62 -5.84
C GLU A 41 -13.67 5.19 -4.83
N GLY A 42 -13.80 5.95 -3.73
CA GLY A 42 -14.81 5.71 -2.70
C GLY A 42 -14.45 4.63 -1.67
N ARG A 43 -13.32 3.94 -1.83
CA ARG A 43 -12.79 2.98 -0.84
C ARG A 43 -12.21 3.68 0.38
N TYR A 44 -11.91 2.88 1.40
CA TYR A 44 -11.45 3.39 2.69
C TYR A 44 -10.11 4.10 2.59
N CYS A 45 -9.11 3.49 1.93
CA CYS A 45 -7.77 4.08 1.82
C CYS A 45 -7.78 5.33 0.93
N GLU A 46 -8.58 5.35 -0.14
CA GLU A 46 -8.76 6.54 -0.98
C GLU A 46 -9.25 7.74 -0.15
N LYS A 47 -10.30 7.57 0.66
CA LYS A 47 -10.84 8.65 1.50
C LYS A 47 -9.80 9.19 2.49
N LEU A 48 -9.09 8.30 3.17
CA LEU A 48 -8.03 8.69 4.11
C LEU A 48 -6.88 9.41 3.40
N TYR A 49 -6.48 8.95 2.22
CA TYR A 49 -5.44 9.58 1.42
C TYR A 49 -5.87 10.98 0.96
N SER A 50 -7.10 11.12 0.48
CA SER A 50 -7.70 12.39 0.09
C SER A 50 -7.78 13.39 1.26
N GLU A 51 -8.16 12.93 2.46
CA GLU A 51 -8.16 13.75 3.68
C GLU A 51 -6.74 14.20 4.07
N MET A 52 -5.76 13.28 3.99
CA MET A 52 -4.35 13.55 4.27
C MET A 52 -3.79 14.60 3.30
N LEU A 53 -4.02 14.44 2.00
CA LEU A 53 -3.56 15.36 0.96
C LEU A 53 -4.16 16.77 1.15
N ALA A 54 -5.45 16.84 1.48
CA ALA A 54 -6.10 18.11 1.81
C ALA A 54 -5.51 18.77 3.07
N ALA A 55 -5.15 17.98 4.08
CA ALA A 55 -4.49 18.49 5.29
C ALA A 55 -3.07 19.01 5.00
N TYR A 56 -2.30 18.29 4.19
CA TYR A 56 -0.98 18.71 3.71
C TYR A 56 -1.05 20.06 2.99
N GLY A 57 -1.97 20.23 2.05
CA GLY A 57 -2.16 21.51 1.35
C GLY A 57 -2.51 22.67 2.30
N ARG A 58 -3.36 22.44 3.31
CA ARG A 58 -3.66 23.46 4.33
C ARG A 58 -2.44 23.80 5.19
N ILE A 59 -1.55 22.86 5.46
CA ILE A 59 -0.30 23.13 6.18
C ILE A 59 0.62 24.02 5.35
N CYS A 60 0.88 23.65 4.10
CA CYS A 60 1.76 24.40 3.20
C CYS A 60 1.29 25.85 3.02
N GLN A 61 -0.03 26.05 2.87
CA GLN A 61 -0.64 27.39 2.83
C GLN A 61 -0.38 28.21 4.10
N ARG A 62 -0.53 27.62 5.29
CA ARG A 62 -0.29 28.32 6.56
C ARG A 62 1.17 28.68 6.77
N LEU A 63 2.09 27.85 6.26
CA LEU A 63 3.53 28.08 6.36
C LEU A 63 4.05 29.04 5.28
N HIS A 64 3.20 29.44 4.32
CA HIS A 64 3.57 30.26 3.16
C HIS A 64 4.75 29.66 2.37
N GLU A 65 4.82 28.33 2.33
CA GLU A 65 5.91 27.61 1.67
C GLU A 65 5.84 27.87 0.15
N PRO A 66 6.83 28.55 -0.46
CA PRO A 66 6.75 28.99 -1.85
C PRO A 66 6.66 27.86 -2.87
N SER A 67 7.19 26.68 -2.55
CA SER A 67 7.10 25.48 -3.39
C SER A 67 5.70 24.84 -3.36
N GLY A 68 4.89 25.16 -2.35
CA GLY A 68 3.65 24.44 -2.06
C GLY A 68 3.87 23.08 -1.39
N GLU A 69 5.12 22.75 -1.02
CA GLU A 69 5.50 21.47 -0.44
C GLU A 69 6.37 21.63 0.81
N ASP A 70 5.88 21.16 1.96
CA ASP A 70 6.63 21.18 3.22
C ASP A 70 7.44 19.89 3.41
N ARG A 71 8.77 20.07 3.54
CA ARG A 71 9.73 18.97 3.64
C ARG A 71 9.52 18.08 4.86
N ASP A 72 9.20 18.66 6.02
CA ASP A 72 9.08 17.86 7.25
C ASP A 72 7.79 17.04 7.22
N VAL A 73 6.71 17.60 6.66
CA VAL A 73 5.47 16.85 6.44
C VAL A 73 5.68 15.73 5.42
N GLU A 74 6.42 15.99 4.34
CA GLU A 74 6.76 14.95 3.36
C GLU A 74 7.56 13.80 4.00
N ILE A 75 8.55 14.11 4.84
CA ILE A 75 9.31 13.11 5.60
C ILE A 75 8.39 12.29 6.52
N ILE A 76 7.43 12.93 7.20
CA ILE A 76 6.47 12.22 8.05
C ILE A 76 5.60 11.26 7.23
N ILE A 77 5.04 11.73 6.11
CA ILE A 77 4.19 10.92 5.23
C ILE A 77 4.97 9.72 4.68
N ASN A 78 6.15 9.96 4.12
CA ASN A 78 6.98 8.91 3.53
C ASN A 78 7.36 7.85 4.57
N ASN A 79 7.79 8.26 5.76
CA ASN A 79 8.13 7.31 6.82
C ASN A 79 6.92 6.50 7.31
N LEU A 80 5.73 7.11 7.38
CA LEU A 80 4.49 6.39 7.75
C LEU A 80 4.13 5.35 6.68
N LEU A 81 4.24 5.69 5.40
CA LEU A 81 4.00 4.77 4.29
C LEU A 81 5.02 3.62 4.27
N ASP A 82 6.30 3.91 4.47
CA ASP A 82 7.37 2.92 4.54
C ASP A 82 7.19 1.95 5.71
N MET A 83 6.83 2.47 6.89
CA MET A 83 6.49 1.64 8.06
C MET A 83 5.27 0.76 7.77
N GLY A 84 4.23 1.31 7.13
CA GLY A 84 3.04 0.56 6.72
C GLY A 84 3.36 -0.57 5.74
N ARG A 85 4.18 -0.30 4.72
CA ARG A 85 4.67 -1.32 3.78
C ARG A 85 5.46 -2.40 4.50
N TYR A 86 6.42 -2.01 5.34
CA TYR A 86 7.23 -2.97 6.10
C TYR A 86 6.36 -3.88 6.97
N GLN A 87 5.40 -3.31 7.72
CA GLN A 87 4.47 -4.07 8.54
C GLN A 87 3.60 -5.01 7.70
N SER A 88 3.10 -4.56 6.55
CA SER A 88 2.29 -5.37 5.63
C SER A 88 3.05 -6.61 5.16
N MET A 89 4.32 -6.45 4.77
CA MET A 89 5.17 -7.59 4.36
C MET A 89 5.38 -8.60 5.49
N LYS A 90 5.54 -8.11 6.73
CA LYS A 90 5.69 -8.98 7.91
C LYS A 90 4.39 -9.69 8.26
N MET A 91 3.25 -8.98 8.23
CA MET A 91 1.92 -9.56 8.44
C MET A 91 1.60 -10.66 7.44
N PHE A 92 1.95 -10.46 6.16
CA PHE A 92 1.80 -11.48 5.13
C PHE A 92 2.58 -12.75 5.48
N ASN A 93 3.87 -12.60 5.82
CA ASN A 93 4.72 -13.72 6.25
C ASN A 93 4.13 -14.46 7.47
N TYR A 94 3.63 -13.72 8.47
CA TYR A 94 3.01 -14.32 9.64
C TYR A 94 1.71 -15.07 9.30
N GLY A 95 0.87 -14.52 8.43
CA GLY A 95 -0.33 -15.20 7.92
C GLY A 95 -0.01 -16.52 7.24
N ALA A 96 0.99 -16.53 6.36
CA ALA A 96 1.46 -17.75 5.70
C ALA A 96 2.00 -18.78 6.71
N PHE A 97 2.84 -18.34 7.66
CA PHE A 97 3.39 -19.20 8.71
C PHE A 97 2.30 -19.87 9.57
N PHE A 98 1.30 -19.11 10.02
CA PHE A 98 0.23 -19.68 10.84
C PHE A 98 -0.71 -20.59 10.05
N THR A 99 -0.90 -20.33 8.75
CA THR A 99 -1.67 -21.21 7.84
C THR A 99 -0.95 -22.55 7.66
N GLU A 100 0.35 -22.54 7.38
CA GLU A 100 1.16 -23.76 7.28
C GLU A 100 1.13 -24.59 8.57
N LYS A 101 1.21 -23.92 9.74
CA LYS A 101 1.12 -24.56 11.05
C LYS A 101 -0.24 -25.20 11.33
N GLN A 102 -1.33 -24.61 10.84
CA GLN A 102 -2.68 -25.20 10.97
C GLN A 102 -2.83 -26.45 10.11
N ASN A 103 -2.29 -26.43 8.88
CA ASN A 103 -2.39 -27.56 7.95
C ASN A 103 -1.53 -28.78 8.35
N GLN A 104 -0.66 -28.64 9.36
CA GLN A 104 0.15 -29.72 9.93
C GLN A 104 -0.45 -30.34 11.20
N GLN A 105 -1.59 -29.83 11.68
CA GLN A 105 -2.38 -30.37 12.80
C GLN A 105 -3.57 -31.18 12.30
#